data_AF-A0A7C1BMX9-F1
#
_entry.id   AF-A0A7C1BMX9-F1
#
_cell.length_a   1.000
_cell.length_b   1.000
_cell.length_c   1.000
_cell.angle_alpha   90.00
_cell.angle_beta   90.00
_cell.angle_gamma   90.00
#
_symmetry.space_group_name_H-M   'P 1'
#
loop_
_entity.id
_entity.type
_entity.pdbx_description
1 polymer ?
#
loop_
_entity_poly.entity_id
_entity_poly.type
_entity_poly.pdbx_seq_one_letter_code
_entity_poly.pdbx_strand_id
1 'polypeptide(L)'
;MKGLKMVLLMMLAVILVFYLASCENAAGPSDDLIDAIKDIVLADSVVMLDGFDDGGAADADYEQGLAKAVLDTFPLDYFAVRFGRRITGKPERDVVVEISGDTAVAEITSTIYGKFIIHYVDTTNHVLKDSVIKDFTVVTKQRVKLYKYRSTRNPKRNWKVVAFTPIVGRTEGSDLEILSVCVDHNGEEIFSIQNDSTDSILNFYIGRETFVNFRPNVTLHVKMSVANPTPFIYEPGEVALVHYGVRRGIMKARRRLTDPENDDVFEGLVRMHGHGSHMCRTFFDLIDMATIFDKGAPVNSTFWALPYRVRRH
;
A
#
# COMPACT_ATOMS: atom_id res chain seq x y z
N MET A 1 30.18 72.64 0.26
CA MET A 1 29.98 71.49 1.17
C MET A 1 28.57 70.90 1.21
N LYS A 2 27.48 71.64 0.91
CA LYS A 2 26.11 71.08 0.92
C LYS A 2 25.80 70.13 -0.25
N GLY A 3 26.30 70.42 -1.46
CA GLY A 3 26.06 69.57 -2.64
C GLY A 3 26.70 68.17 -2.55
N LEU A 4 27.90 68.06 -1.98
CA LEU A 4 28.61 66.78 -1.86
C LEU A 4 27.91 65.79 -0.89
N LYS A 5 27.29 66.31 0.19
CA LYS A 5 26.50 65.49 1.12
C LYS A 5 25.22 64.96 0.47
N MET A 6 24.59 65.75 -0.39
CA MET A 6 23.36 65.36 -1.08
C MET A 6 23.60 64.29 -2.15
N VAL A 7 24.73 64.38 -2.88
CA VAL A 7 25.17 63.35 -3.84
C VAL A 7 25.54 62.04 -3.13
N LEU A 8 26.23 62.13 -1.99
CA LEU A 8 26.57 60.94 -1.20
C LEU A 8 25.33 60.24 -0.65
N LEU A 9 24.32 61.01 -0.20
CA LEU A 9 23.04 60.47 0.29
C LEU A 9 22.24 59.80 -0.84
N MET A 10 22.24 60.38 -2.04
CA MET A 10 21.61 59.78 -3.22
C MET A 10 22.31 58.48 -3.64
N MET A 11 23.64 58.44 -3.63
CA MET A 11 24.40 57.23 -3.95
C MET A 11 24.13 56.11 -2.95
N LEU A 12 24.05 56.43 -1.65
CA LEU A 12 23.72 55.46 -0.61
C LEU A 12 22.29 54.92 -0.77
N ALA A 13 21.33 55.78 -1.13
CA ALA A 13 19.95 55.38 -1.39
C ALA A 13 19.83 54.48 -2.62
N VAL A 14 20.56 54.76 -3.70
CA VAL A 14 20.59 53.92 -4.90
C VAL A 14 21.19 52.55 -4.60
N ILE A 15 22.29 52.49 -3.83
CA ILE A 15 22.90 51.21 -3.42
C ILE A 15 21.93 50.41 -2.54
N LEU A 16 21.20 51.06 -1.64
CA LEU A 16 20.20 50.40 -0.78
C LEU A 16 19.02 49.85 -1.60
N VAL A 17 18.57 50.56 -2.64
CA VAL A 17 17.52 50.08 -3.57
C VAL A 17 18.02 48.88 -4.38
N PHE A 18 19.28 48.86 -4.80
CA PHE A 18 19.89 47.69 -5.44
C PHE A 18 20.03 46.49 -4.49
N TYR A 19 20.34 46.72 -3.21
CA TYR A 19 20.38 45.65 -2.20
C TYR A 19 18.98 45.08 -1.89
N LEU A 20 17.93 45.90 -1.88
CA LEU A 20 16.56 45.44 -1.68
C LEU A 20 15.96 44.75 -2.92
N ALA A 21 16.42 45.12 -4.13
CA ALA A 21 16.06 44.44 -5.38
C ALA A 21 16.85 43.14 -5.62
N SER A 22 17.93 42.90 -4.86
CA SER A 22 18.69 41.65 -4.83
C SER A 22 18.14 40.64 -3.81
N CYS A 23 16.84 40.71 -3.50
CA CYS A 23 16.11 39.56 -3.03
C CYS A 23 15.95 38.64 -4.25
N GLU A 24 16.91 37.72 -4.41
CA GLU A 24 16.82 36.61 -5.35
C GLU A 24 15.40 36.05 -5.21
N ASN A 25 14.58 36.17 -6.25
CA ASN A 25 13.45 35.29 -6.43
C ASN A 25 14.06 33.89 -6.33
N ALA A 26 13.91 33.23 -5.18
CA ALA A 26 14.31 31.84 -5.02
C ALA A 26 13.50 31.08 -6.06
N ALA A 27 14.09 30.88 -7.25
CA ALA A 27 13.49 30.11 -8.29
C ALA A 27 13.19 28.76 -7.64
N GLY A 28 11.93 28.36 -7.70
CA GLY A 28 11.52 27.05 -7.22
C GLY A 28 12.41 25.96 -7.83
N PRO A 29 12.40 24.75 -7.26
CA PRO A 29 13.16 23.65 -7.83
C PRO A 29 12.86 23.52 -9.34
N SER A 30 13.91 23.42 -10.15
CA SER A 30 13.78 23.31 -11.61
C SER A 30 12.95 22.09 -11.99
N ASP A 31 12.15 22.17 -13.05
CA ASP A 31 11.35 21.05 -13.55
C ASP A 31 12.21 19.78 -13.79
N ASP A 32 13.42 19.95 -14.31
CA ASP A 32 14.40 18.86 -14.49
C ASP A 32 14.73 18.09 -13.20
N LEU A 33 14.73 18.78 -12.05
CA LEU A 33 14.99 18.18 -10.74
C LEU A 33 13.76 17.41 -10.26
N ILE A 34 12.58 17.98 -10.45
CA ILE A 34 11.30 17.34 -10.09
C ILE A 34 11.14 16.05 -10.90
N ASP A 35 11.35 16.11 -12.21
CA ASP A 35 11.25 14.94 -13.09
C ASP A 35 12.31 13.88 -12.75
N ALA A 36 13.54 14.29 -12.40
CA ALA A 36 14.55 13.36 -11.92
C ALA A 36 14.14 12.63 -10.63
N ILE A 37 13.48 13.32 -9.69
CA ILE A 37 12.97 12.71 -8.45
C ILE A 37 11.81 11.77 -8.76
N LYS A 38 10.86 12.16 -9.63
CA LYS A 38 9.77 11.29 -10.09
C LYS A 38 10.32 9.99 -10.67
N ASP A 39 11.32 10.08 -11.53
CA ASP A 39 11.96 8.91 -12.14
C ASP A 39 12.65 8.01 -11.11
N ILE A 40 13.34 8.57 -10.11
CA ILE A 40 13.95 7.78 -9.02
C ILE A 40 12.87 7.00 -8.27
N VAL A 41 11.78 7.68 -7.91
CA VAL A 41 10.70 7.11 -7.10
C VAL A 41 9.95 6.03 -7.87
N LEU A 42 9.58 6.28 -9.11
CA LEU A 42 8.83 5.34 -9.95
C LEU A 42 9.64 4.10 -10.35
N ALA A 43 10.98 4.23 -10.41
CA ALA A 43 11.88 3.11 -10.66
C ALA A 43 12.15 2.26 -9.40
N ASP A 44 11.76 2.72 -8.22
CA ASP A 44 12.07 2.05 -6.97
C ASP A 44 11.13 0.87 -6.68
N SER A 45 11.68 -0.24 -6.18
CA SER A 45 10.90 -1.41 -5.77
C SER A 45 9.90 -1.11 -4.65
N VAL A 46 10.13 -0.04 -3.86
CA VAL A 46 9.23 0.38 -2.77
C VAL A 46 7.89 0.94 -3.25
N VAL A 47 7.65 1.07 -4.55
CA VAL A 47 6.39 1.54 -5.14
C VAL A 47 5.69 0.44 -5.97
N MET A 48 6.34 -0.71 -6.17
CA MET A 48 5.78 -1.80 -6.96
C MET A 48 4.65 -2.52 -6.21
N LEU A 49 3.54 -2.81 -6.89
CA LEU A 49 2.40 -3.57 -6.35
C LEU A 49 2.40 -5.03 -6.83
N ASP A 50 3.60 -5.59 -7.02
CA ASP A 50 3.76 -7.00 -7.35
C ASP A 50 3.14 -7.84 -6.23
N GLY A 51 2.21 -8.72 -6.60
CA GLY A 51 1.45 -9.57 -5.69
C GLY A 51 -0.01 -9.16 -5.47
N PHE A 52 -0.39 -7.93 -5.79
CA PHE A 52 -1.79 -7.46 -5.70
C PHE A 52 -2.74 -8.15 -6.70
N ASP A 53 -2.20 -8.53 -7.86
CA ASP A 53 -2.95 -9.29 -8.87
C ASP A 53 -3.02 -10.78 -8.47
N ASP A 54 -4.20 -11.25 -8.08
CA ASP A 54 -4.44 -12.66 -7.74
C ASP A 54 -4.38 -13.57 -8.99
N GLY A 55 -4.49 -13.01 -10.20
CA GLY A 55 -4.59 -13.76 -11.46
C GLY A 55 -6.02 -14.20 -11.79
N GLY A 56 -7.01 -13.75 -11.00
CA GLY A 56 -8.41 -14.12 -11.05
C GLY A 56 -8.89 -14.78 -9.75
N ALA A 57 -9.95 -15.59 -9.83
CA ALA A 57 -10.49 -16.29 -8.67
C ALA A 57 -9.45 -17.27 -8.10
N ALA A 58 -9.10 -17.08 -6.83
CA ALA A 58 -8.14 -17.89 -6.10
C ALA A 58 -8.78 -18.46 -4.83
N ASP A 59 -8.18 -19.53 -4.30
CA ASP A 59 -8.54 -20.06 -2.99
C ASP A 59 -8.27 -19.00 -1.89
N ALA A 60 -9.04 -19.07 -0.80
CA ALA A 60 -8.84 -18.20 0.36
C ALA A 60 -7.56 -18.55 1.15
N ASP A 61 -7.05 -19.77 0.97
CA ASP A 61 -5.82 -20.27 1.60
C ASP A 61 -5.03 -21.12 0.59
N TYR A 62 -3.78 -20.73 0.31
CA TYR A 62 -2.91 -21.52 -0.59
C TYR A 62 -2.20 -22.68 0.11
N GLU A 63 -2.11 -22.70 1.45
CA GLU A 63 -1.41 -23.74 2.21
C GLU A 63 -2.33 -24.91 2.60
N GLN A 64 -3.64 -24.68 2.63
CA GLN A 64 -4.63 -25.75 2.77
C GLN A 64 -4.81 -26.45 1.43
N GLY A 65 -3.96 -27.42 1.14
CA GLY A 65 -4.19 -28.34 0.02
C GLY A 65 -5.58 -28.97 0.16
N LEU A 66 -6.43 -28.87 -0.88
CA LEU A 66 -7.76 -29.48 -1.05
C LEU A 66 -8.40 -29.97 0.26
N ALA A 67 -8.63 -29.06 1.20
CA ALA A 67 -9.38 -29.40 2.40
C ALA A 67 -10.83 -29.61 1.95
N LYS A 68 -11.31 -30.86 2.11
CA LYS A 68 -12.70 -31.24 1.92
C LYS A 68 -13.54 -30.30 2.80
N ALA A 69 -14.38 -29.47 2.19
CA ALA A 69 -15.38 -28.71 2.90
C ALA A 69 -16.35 -29.73 3.54
N VAL A 70 -16.18 -29.98 4.83
CA VAL A 70 -17.06 -30.86 5.61
C VAL A 70 -18.04 -29.95 6.32
N LEU A 71 -19.16 -29.63 5.66
CA LEU A 71 -20.52 -29.44 6.22
C LEU A 71 -21.33 -28.43 5.39
N ASP A 72 -22.51 -28.89 4.97
CA ASP A 72 -23.52 -28.19 4.17
C ASP A 72 -24.24 -27.10 4.98
N THR A 73 -23.51 -26.05 5.37
CA THR A 73 -24.08 -24.91 6.11
C THR A 73 -23.71 -23.62 5.40
N PHE A 74 -24.37 -23.34 4.28
CA PHE A 74 -24.35 -22.01 3.68
C PHE A 74 -25.15 -21.06 4.60
N PRO A 75 -24.66 -19.87 5.00
CA PRO A 75 -23.49 -19.11 4.51
C PRO A 75 -22.18 -19.30 5.32
N LEU A 76 -22.13 -20.24 6.27
CA LEU A 76 -20.97 -20.52 7.13
C LEU A 76 -19.83 -21.24 6.39
N ASP A 77 -20.10 -21.92 5.26
CA ASP A 77 -19.11 -22.62 4.44
C ASP A 77 -18.61 -21.79 3.23
N TYR A 78 -18.26 -20.51 3.48
CA TYR A 78 -17.69 -19.61 2.47
C TYR A 78 -16.39 -20.16 1.84
N PHE A 79 -15.76 -21.18 2.44
CA PHE A 79 -14.55 -21.83 1.94
C PHE A 79 -14.72 -22.43 0.53
N ALA A 80 -15.96 -22.66 0.09
CA ALA A 80 -16.29 -23.11 -1.26
C ALA A 80 -16.23 -22.01 -2.33
N VAL A 81 -16.18 -20.73 -1.92
CA VAL A 81 -16.16 -19.58 -2.83
C VAL A 81 -14.72 -19.18 -3.10
N ARG A 82 -14.33 -19.19 -4.38
CA ARG A 82 -13.04 -18.67 -4.84
C ARG A 82 -13.24 -17.29 -5.37
N PHE A 83 -12.38 -16.36 -4.97
CA PHE A 83 -12.45 -15.00 -5.47
C PHE A 83 -11.08 -14.35 -5.52
N GLY A 84 -10.94 -13.34 -6.36
CA GLY A 84 -9.70 -12.60 -6.47
C GLY A 84 -9.70 -11.58 -7.59
N ARG A 85 -8.65 -10.79 -7.63
CA ARG A 85 -8.44 -9.70 -8.58
C ARG A 85 -7.71 -10.20 -9.82
N ARG A 86 -8.05 -9.60 -10.95
CA ARG A 86 -7.25 -9.61 -12.18
C ARG A 86 -7.03 -8.18 -12.62
N ILE A 87 -5.80 -7.69 -12.54
CA ILE A 87 -5.47 -6.34 -12.98
C ILE A 87 -5.54 -6.27 -14.50
N THR A 88 -6.18 -5.22 -15.02
CA THR A 88 -6.27 -4.95 -16.46
C THR A 88 -5.48 -3.69 -16.80
N GLY A 89 -4.50 -3.82 -17.69
CA GLY A 89 -3.67 -2.70 -18.10
C GLY A 89 -2.54 -2.38 -17.13
N LYS A 90 -1.93 -1.20 -17.32
CA LYS A 90 -0.90 -0.66 -16.43
C LYS A 90 -1.53 0.36 -15.50
N PRO A 91 -1.11 0.42 -14.21
CA PRO A 91 -1.54 1.49 -13.31
C PRO A 91 -1.20 2.87 -13.87
N GLU A 92 -2.14 3.79 -13.78
CA GLU A 92 -1.90 5.21 -13.99
C GLU A 92 -1.28 5.75 -12.71
N ARG A 93 -0.24 6.59 -12.83
CA ARG A 93 0.49 7.10 -11.66
C ARG A 93 0.67 8.60 -11.80
N ASP A 94 0.25 9.32 -10.77
CA ASP A 94 0.58 10.71 -10.56
C ASP A 94 1.55 10.85 -9.38
N VAL A 95 2.52 11.74 -9.52
CA VAL A 95 3.55 11.95 -8.49
C VAL A 95 3.70 13.44 -8.24
N VAL A 96 3.40 13.86 -7.02
CA VAL A 96 3.60 15.22 -6.53
C VAL A 96 4.86 15.23 -5.68
N VAL A 97 5.78 16.15 -5.97
CA VAL A 97 7.08 16.24 -5.30
C VAL A 97 7.21 17.57 -4.57
N GLU A 98 7.49 17.51 -3.29
CA GLU A 98 7.81 18.65 -2.44
C GLU A 98 9.28 18.57 -2.03
N ILE A 99 10.05 19.65 -2.25
CA ILE A 99 11.47 19.71 -1.94
C ILE A 99 11.71 20.77 -0.87
N SER A 100 12.42 20.39 0.19
CA SER A 100 12.83 21.27 1.28
C SER A 100 14.31 21.03 1.61
N GLY A 101 15.17 21.93 1.10
CA GLY A 101 16.62 21.83 1.25
C GLY A 101 17.18 20.52 0.68
N ASP A 102 17.79 19.69 1.54
CA ASP A 102 18.37 18.40 1.18
C ASP A 102 17.38 17.22 1.34
N THR A 103 16.09 17.52 1.57
CA THR A 103 15.03 16.52 1.68
C THR A 103 13.97 16.73 0.63
N ALA A 104 13.36 15.63 0.17
CA ALA A 104 12.20 15.68 -0.70
C ALA A 104 11.17 14.63 -0.27
N VAL A 105 9.89 14.95 -0.41
CA VAL A 105 8.78 14.03 -0.22
C VAL A 105 8.05 13.91 -1.54
N ALA A 106 7.92 12.68 -2.04
CA ALA A 106 7.09 12.37 -3.20
C ALA A 106 5.82 11.66 -2.73
N GLU A 107 4.67 12.25 -2.99
CA GLU A 107 3.36 11.61 -2.84
C GLU A 107 2.96 10.98 -4.18
N ILE A 108 2.64 9.69 -4.14
CA ILE A 108 2.34 8.87 -5.31
C ILE A 108 0.88 8.46 -5.19
N THR A 109 0.08 8.85 -6.17
CA THR A 109 -1.29 8.36 -6.34
C THR A 109 -1.31 7.44 -7.54
N SER A 110 -1.71 6.17 -7.36
CA SER A 110 -1.88 5.24 -8.49
C SER A 110 -3.31 4.76 -8.63
N THR A 111 -3.84 4.83 -9.84
CA THR A 111 -5.16 4.30 -10.21
C THR A 111 -4.98 2.96 -10.93
N ILE A 112 -5.67 1.94 -10.42
CA ILE A 112 -5.56 0.55 -10.89
C ILE A 112 -6.94 0.09 -11.31
N TYR A 113 -7.04 -0.38 -12.54
CA TYR A 113 -8.26 -0.95 -13.10
C TYR A 113 -8.16 -2.47 -13.11
N GLY A 114 -9.27 -3.15 -12.87
CA GLY A 114 -9.29 -4.60 -12.92
C GLY A 114 -10.67 -5.22 -12.87
N LYS A 115 -10.66 -6.55 -12.81
CA LYS A 115 -11.83 -7.39 -12.65
C LYS A 115 -11.72 -8.19 -11.37
N PHE A 116 -12.74 -8.11 -10.52
CA PHE A 116 -12.93 -8.98 -9.38
C PHE A 116 -13.74 -10.18 -9.85
N ILE A 117 -13.16 -11.37 -9.77
CA ILE A 117 -13.72 -12.61 -10.31
C ILE A 117 -14.09 -13.50 -9.13
N ILE A 118 -15.34 -13.93 -9.09
CA ILE A 118 -15.92 -14.80 -8.06
C ILE A 118 -16.39 -16.07 -8.74
N HIS A 119 -16.01 -17.23 -8.20
CA HIS A 119 -16.40 -18.55 -8.63
C HIS A 119 -17.11 -19.27 -7.49
N TYR A 120 -18.33 -19.71 -7.76
CA TYR A 120 -19.09 -20.57 -6.86
C TYR A 120 -18.84 -22.02 -7.26
N VAL A 121 -18.22 -22.78 -6.37
CA VAL A 121 -17.83 -24.16 -6.60
C VAL A 121 -18.71 -25.08 -5.75
N ASP A 122 -19.18 -26.17 -6.34
CA ASP A 122 -19.90 -27.22 -5.62
C ASP A 122 -18.95 -27.96 -4.67
N THR A 123 -19.30 -28.00 -3.39
CA THR A 123 -18.47 -28.59 -2.32
C THR A 123 -18.32 -30.10 -2.45
N THR A 124 -19.21 -30.78 -3.19
CA THR A 124 -19.23 -32.25 -3.29
C THR A 124 -18.34 -32.76 -4.42
N ASN A 125 -18.33 -32.07 -5.56
CA ASN A 125 -17.60 -32.51 -6.78
C ASN A 125 -16.55 -31.50 -7.27
N HIS A 126 -16.41 -30.36 -6.58
CA HIS A 126 -15.51 -29.27 -6.94
C HIS A 126 -15.69 -28.70 -8.35
N VAL A 127 -16.89 -28.84 -8.92
CA VAL A 127 -17.23 -28.29 -10.24
C VAL A 127 -17.70 -26.84 -10.08
N LEU A 128 -17.23 -25.95 -10.96
CA LEU A 128 -17.71 -24.59 -11.07
C LEU A 128 -19.21 -24.58 -11.42
N LYS A 129 -20.03 -23.98 -10.57
CA LYS A 129 -21.48 -23.84 -10.77
C LYS A 129 -21.86 -22.50 -11.36
N ASP A 130 -21.23 -21.44 -10.88
CA ASP A 130 -21.52 -20.07 -11.33
C ASP A 130 -20.28 -19.19 -11.21
N SER A 131 -20.25 -18.10 -11.98
CA SER A 131 -19.23 -17.08 -11.88
C SER A 131 -19.81 -15.67 -12.02
N VAL A 132 -19.27 -14.77 -11.21
CA VAL A 132 -19.60 -13.35 -11.25
C VAL A 132 -18.32 -12.57 -11.47
N ILE A 133 -18.37 -11.60 -12.38
CA ILE A 133 -17.25 -10.72 -12.70
C ILE A 133 -17.73 -9.29 -12.48
N LYS A 134 -17.01 -8.55 -11.65
CA LYS A 134 -17.26 -7.15 -11.34
C LYS A 134 -16.05 -6.33 -11.76
N ASP A 135 -16.26 -5.23 -12.46
CA ASP A 135 -15.18 -4.29 -12.72
C ASP A 135 -14.89 -3.49 -11.45
N PHE A 136 -13.62 -3.15 -11.21
CA PHE A 136 -13.21 -2.30 -10.10
C PHE A 136 -12.18 -1.27 -10.52
N THR A 137 -12.20 -0.15 -9.80
CA THR A 137 -11.16 0.87 -9.79
C THR A 137 -10.66 1.01 -8.37
N VAL A 138 -9.35 0.90 -8.19
CA VAL A 138 -8.67 1.11 -6.91
C VAL A 138 -7.76 2.31 -7.03
N VAL A 139 -7.86 3.22 -6.06
CA VAL A 139 -6.92 4.32 -5.89
C VAL A 139 -5.99 4.01 -4.72
N THR A 140 -4.70 4.09 -4.98
CA THR A 140 -3.65 3.86 -3.98
C THR A 140 -2.86 5.12 -3.71
N LYS A 141 -2.45 5.32 -2.45
CA LYS A 141 -1.58 6.41 -2.02
C LYS A 141 -0.37 5.89 -1.28
N GLN A 142 0.77 6.53 -1.50
CA GLN A 142 2.02 6.28 -0.78
C GLN A 142 2.86 7.55 -0.73
N ARG A 143 3.61 7.77 0.35
CA ARG A 143 4.65 8.81 0.41
C ARG A 143 6.04 8.19 0.49
N VAL A 144 6.97 8.79 -0.25
CA VAL A 144 8.38 8.38 -0.29
C VAL A 144 9.25 9.58 0.08
N LYS A 145 10.12 9.39 1.07
CA LYS A 145 11.12 10.37 1.49
C LYS A 145 12.44 10.10 0.79
N LEU A 146 13.03 11.16 0.25
CA LEU A 146 14.34 11.16 -0.37
C LEU A 146 15.28 12.11 0.37
N TYR A 147 16.57 11.79 0.30
CA TYR A 147 17.64 12.63 0.83
C TYR A 147 18.68 12.89 -0.26
N LYS A 148 19.13 14.14 -0.34
CA LYS A 148 20.21 14.55 -1.22
C LYS A 148 21.54 14.21 -0.55
N TYR A 149 22.33 13.37 -1.20
CA TYR A 149 23.61 12.89 -0.66
C TYR A 149 24.81 13.27 -1.53
N ARG A 150 24.57 13.86 -2.71
CA ARG A 150 25.59 14.35 -3.65
C ARG A 150 25.10 15.60 -4.39
N SER A 151 26.04 16.32 -5.00
CA SER A 151 25.78 17.50 -5.83
C SER A 151 26.54 17.37 -7.16
N THR A 152 26.08 16.49 -8.04
CA THR A 152 26.60 16.31 -9.41
C THR A 152 25.71 17.03 -10.42
N ARG A 153 26.18 17.19 -11.67
CA ARG A 153 25.39 17.75 -12.76
C ARG A 153 24.15 16.92 -13.13
N ASN A 154 24.07 15.65 -12.72
CA ASN A 154 22.93 14.80 -12.98
C ASN A 154 22.08 14.66 -11.70
N PRO A 155 20.90 15.31 -11.62
CA PRO A 155 20.06 15.26 -10.43
C PRO A 155 19.65 13.83 -10.02
N LYS A 156 19.48 12.90 -10.97
CA LYS A 156 19.13 11.50 -10.66
C LYS A 156 20.17 10.77 -9.81
N ARG A 157 21.42 11.24 -9.81
CA ARG A 157 22.52 10.66 -9.02
C ARG A 157 22.72 11.34 -7.66
N ASN A 158 21.96 12.41 -7.41
CA ASN A 158 22.12 13.24 -6.22
C ASN A 158 21.20 12.84 -5.08
N TRP A 159 20.09 12.17 -5.39
CA TRP A 159 19.03 11.80 -4.47
C TRP A 159 18.92 10.29 -4.31
N LYS A 160 18.56 9.85 -3.10
CA LYS A 160 18.25 8.45 -2.80
C LYS A 160 17.00 8.36 -1.94
N VAL A 161 16.21 7.32 -2.15
CA VAL A 161 15.09 6.98 -1.26
C VAL A 161 15.64 6.55 0.09
N VAL A 162 15.13 7.13 1.18
CA VAL A 162 15.56 6.85 2.55
C VAL A 162 14.45 6.28 3.42
N ALA A 163 13.19 6.60 3.13
CA ALA A 163 12.04 6.06 3.85
C ALA A 163 10.80 6.07 2.96
N PHE A 164 9.78 5.31 3.33
CA PHE A 164 8.51 5.24 2.64
C PHE A 164 7.39 4.92 3.64
N THR A 165 6.16 5.25 3.28
CA THR A 165 4.99 4.85 4.05
C THR A 165 4.46 3.50 3.56
N PRO A 166 3.56 2.87 4.31
CA PRO A 166 2.65 1.86 3.77
C PRO A 166 1.94 2.39 2.52
N ILE A 167 1.59 1.49 1.61
CA ILE A 167 0.66 1.81 0.53
C ILE A 167 -0.74 1.58 1.08
N VAL A 168 -1.61 2.58 0.95
CA VAL A 168 -3.03 2.44 1.28
C VAL A 168 -3.80 2.43 -0.03
N GLY A 169 -4.65 1.43 -0.24
CA GLY A 169 -5.49 1.34 -1.42
C GLY A 169 -6.95 1.12 -1.05
N ARG A 170 -7.85 1.76 -1.80
CA ARG A 170 -9.30 1.63 -1.63
C ARG A 170 -9.97 1.56 -2.97
N THR A 171 -11.05 0.79 -3.07
CA THR A 171 -11.95 0.93 -4.22
C THR A 171 -12.65 2.28 -4.18
N GLU A 172 -12.99 2.80 -5.36
CA GLU A 172 -13.72 4.06 -5.47
C GLU A 172 -15.04 4.00 -4.70
N GLY A 173 -15.25 4.94 -3.78
CA GLY A 173 -16.44 4.99 -2.92
C GLY A 173 -16.44 4.04 -1.72
N SER A 174 -15.35 3.32 -1.46
CA SER A 174 -15.21 2.44 -0.29
C SER A 174 -15.30 3.22 1.03
N ASP A 175 -16.11 2.73 1.95
CA ASP A 175 -16.27 3.21 3.34
C ASP A 175 -15.57 2.29 4.36
N LEU A 176 -15.04 1.15 3.92
CA LEU A 176 -14.22 0.25 4.72
C LEU A 176 -12.90 0.90 5.17
N GLU A 177 -12.54 0.67 6.43
CA GLU A 177 -11.27 1.07 6.99
C GLU A 177 -10.56 -0.07 7.71
N ILE A 178 -9.24 -0.17 7.51
CA ILE A 178 -8.36 -0.90 8.41
C ILE A 178 -7.90 0.13 9.45
N LEU A 179 -8.17 -0.14 10.72
CA LEU A 179 -7.83 0.73 11.83
C LEU A 179 -6.44 0.41 12.36
N SER A 180 -6.08 -0.86 12.43
CA SER A 180 -4.76 -1.27 12.86
C SER A 180 -4.33 -2.62 12.31
N VAL A 181 -3.01 -2.80 12.26
CA VAL A 181 -2.35 -4.08 12.00
C VAL A 181 -1.27 -4.29 13.04
N CYS A 182 -1.39 -5.37 13.81
CA CYS A 182 -0.38 -5.86 14.74
C CYS A 182 0.18 -7.18 14.23
N VAL A 183 1.49 -7.35 14.31
CA VAL A 183 2.15 -8.60 13.97
C VAL A 183 3.06 -9.02 15.11
N ASP A 184 2.78 -10.20 15.63
CA ASP A 184 3.46 -10.81 16.77
C ASP A 184 4.18 -12.10 16.34
N HIS A 185 5.25 -12.44 17.05
CA HIS A 185 5.89 -13.75 16.96
C HIS A 185 6.11 -14.32 18.35
N ASN A 186 5.50 -15.48 18.63
CA ASN A 186 5.56 -16.14 19.92
C ASN A 186 5.17 -15.24 21.12
N GLY A 187 4.20 -14.34 20.91
CA GLY A 187 3.71 -13.41 21.93
C GLY A 187 4.55 -12.14 22.10
N GLU A 188 5.58 -11.93 21.27
CA GLU A 188 6.34 -10.68 21.22
C GLU A 188 5.91 -9.86 19.99
N GLU A 189 5.51 -8.61 20.21
CA GLU A 189 5.14 -7.67 19.15
C GLU A 189 6.37 -7.33 18.30
N ILE A 190 6.30 -7.64 17.01
CA ILE A 190 7.34 -7.27 16.03
C ILE A 190 7.08 -5.88 15.49
N PHE A 191 5.82 -5.60 15.14
CA PHE A 191 5.39 -4.27 14.75
C PHE A 191 3.89 -4.10 14.94
N SER A 192 3.49 -2.87 15.25
CA SER A 192 2.10 -2.43 15.28
C SER A 192 1.98 -1.10 14.56
N ILE A 193 0.97 -0.95 13.72
CA ILE A 193 0.64 0.28 13.00
C ILE A 193 -0.83 0.59 13.25
N GLN A 194 -1.10 1.83 13.64
CA GLN A 194 -2.42 2.37 13.88
C GLN A 194 -2.74 3.44 12.84
N ASN A 195 -4.02 3.57 12.50
CA ASN A 195 -4.54 4.62 11.62
C ASN A 195 -5.58 5.43 12.40
N ASP A 196 -5.09 6.36 13.22
CA ASP A 196 -5.87 7.18 14.17
C ASP A 196 -6.88 8.12 13.47
N SER A 197 -6.65 8.43 12.19
CA SER A 197 -7.59 9.15 11.33
C SER A 197 -7.39 8.78 9.86
N THR A 198 -8.33 9.16 8.99
CA THR A 198 -8.28 8.86 7.55
C THR A 198 -6.92 9.23 6.96
N ASP A 199 -6.26 8.22 6.36
CA ASP A 199 -4.94 8.34 5.72
C ASP A 199 -3.78 8.78 6.66
N SER A 200 -3.97 8.79 7.98
CA SER A 200 -2.91 9.13 8.96
C SER A 200 -1.71 8.20 8.88
N ILE A 201 -1.92 6.95 8.46
CA ILE A 201 -0.87 5.98 8.15
C ILE A 201 0.12 6.47 7.06
N LEU A 202 -0.27 7.43 6.20
CA LEU A 202 0.65 8.09 5.26
C LEU A 202 1.64 9.06 5.94
N ASN A 203 1.58 9.20 7.26
CA ASN A 203 2.60 9.89 8.05
C ASN A 203 3.56 8.92 8.76
N PHE A 204 3.28 7.62 8.73
CA PHE A 204 4.14 6.59 9.31
C PHE A 204 5.24 6.18 8.33
N TYR A 205 6.46 6.70 8.55
CA TYR A 205 7.60 6.41 7.69
C TYR A 205 8.43 5.24 8.20
N ILE A 206 8.62 4.25 7.32
CA ILE A 206 9.51 3.11 7.54
C ILE A 206 10.84 3.41 6.83
N GLY A 207 11.93 3.35 7.59
CA GLY A 207 13.28 3.55 7.05
C GLY A 207 13.68 2.43 6.10
N ARG A 208 14.29 2.79 4.96
CA ARG A 208 14.72 1.83 3.93
C ARG A 208 15.73 0.80 4.43
N GLU A 209 16.51 1.12 5.46
CA GLU A 209 17.49 0.20 6.04
C GLU A 209 17.01 -0.47 7.33
N THR A 210 15.88 -0.04 7.88
CA THR A 210 15.35 -0.49 9.18
C THR A 210 14.06 -1.28 9.07
N PHE A 211 13.50 -1.46 7.87
CA PHE A 211 12.30 -2.26 7.68
C PHE A 211 12.51 -3.74 8.06
N VAL A 212 11.42 -4.39 8.44
CA VAL A 212 11.43 -5.71 9.08
C VAL A 212 12.04 -6.78 8.17
N ASN A 213 13.04 -7.50 8.72
CA ASN A 213 13.66 -8.66 8.08
C ASN A 213 13.22 -9.92 8.82
N PHE A 214 12.57 -10.84 8.11
CA PHE A 214 12.16 -12.12 8.66
C PHE A 214 13.14 -13.23 8.26
N ARG A 215 13.25 -14.25 9.12
CA ARG A 215 13.81 -15.55 8.72
C ARG A 215 12.77 -16.31 7.88
N PRO A 216 13.18 -17.16 6.93
CA PRO A 216 12.25 -17.99 6.18
C PRO A 216 11.57 -19.01 7.11
N ASN A 217 10.33 -19.38 6.77
CA ASN A 217 9.50 -20.35 7.50
C ASN A 217 9.12 -19.95 8.93
N VAL A 218 9.17 -18.65 9.24
CA VAL A 218 8.60 -18.14 10.49
C VAL A 218 7.10 -18.01 10.34
N THR A 219 6.36 -18.49 11.35
CA THR A 219 4.92 -18.22 11.48
C THR A 219 4.71 -17.01 12.37
N LEU A 220 3.95 -16.04 11.85
CA LEU A 220 3.60 -14.82 12.54
C LEU A 220 2.12 -14.86 12.89
N HIS A 221 1.76 -14.30 14.03
CA HIS A 221 0.37 -14.01 14.37
C HIS A 221 0.07 -12.60 13.90
N VAL A 222 -0.96 -12.46 13.07
CA VAL A 222 -1.44 -11.18 12.58
C VAL A 222 -2.76 -10.89 13.24
N LYS A 223 -2.93 -9.67 13.73
CA LYS A 223 -4.22 -9.10 14.16
C LYS A 223 -4.51 -7.85 13.35
N MET A 224 -5.73 -7.71 12.89
CA MET A 224 -6.19 -6.60 12.08
C MET A 224 -7.54 -6.12 12.61
N SER A 225 -7.57 -4.91 13.14
CA SER A 225 -8.82 -4.26 13.56
C SER A 225 -9.37 -3.43 12.41
N VAL A 226 -10.68 -3.49 12.20
CA VAL A 226 -11.34 -2.89 11.05
C VAL A 226 -12.57 -2.08 11.44
N ALA A 227 -13.08 -1.30 10.50
CA ALA A 227 -14.39 -0.68 10.58
C ALA A 227 -15.12 -0.89 9.26
N ASN A 228 -16.36 -1.38 9.37
CA ASN A 228 -17.30 -1.48 8.28
C ASN A 228 -18.62 -0.80 8.66
N PRO A 229 -18.89 0.42 8.17
CA PRO A 229 -20.11 1.15 8.52
C PRO A 229 -21.40 0.47 8.02
N THR A 230 -21.30 -0.35 6.97
CA THR A 230 -22.44 -1.02 6.32
C THR A 230 -22.19 -2.52 6.16
N PRO A 231 -22.07 -3.26 7.28
CA PRO A 231 -21.72 -4.67 7.21
C PRO A 231 -22.79 -5.49 6.53
N PHE A 232 -22.35 -6.55 5.84
CA PHE A 232 -23.24 -7.53 5.28
C PHE A 232 -24.06 -8.21 6.39
N ILE A 233 -25.26 -8.69 6.06
CA ILE A 233 -26.23 -9.20 7.04
C ILE A 233 -25.76 -10.42 7.86
N TYR A 234 -24.72 -11.13 7.38
CA TYR A 234 -24.12 -12.27 8.07
C TYR A 234 -22.80 -11.87 8.70
N GLU A 235 -22.56 -12.38 9.90
CA GLU A 235 -21.36 -12.11 10.68
C GLU A 235 -20.29 -13.20 10.46
N PRO A 236 -19.00 -12.82 10.29
CA PRO A 236 -18.52 -11.46 10.09
C PRO A 236 -18.96 -10.89 8.73
N GLY A 237 -19.25 -9.59 8.70
CA GLY A 237 -19.72 -8.87 7.51
C GLY A 237 -18.65 -8.70 6.42
N GLU A 238 -17.40 -9.04 6.75
CA GLU A 238 -16.21 -8.82 5.93
C GLU A 238 -15.34 -10.07 5.82
N VAL A 239 -14.47 -10.03 4.83
CA VAL A 239 -13.35 -10.95 4.67
C VAL A 239 -12.05 -10.18 4.87
N ALA A 240 -11.35 -10.50 5.95
CA ALA A 240 -9.97 -10.11 6.17
C ALA A 240 -8.98 -11.15 5.61
N LEU A 241 -8.00 -10.70 4.85
CA LEU A 241 -6.99 -11.56 4.23
C LEU A 241 -5.60 -10.97 4.42
N VAL A 242 -4.63 -11.86 4.60
CA VAL A 242 -3.21 -11.54 4.47
C VAL A 242 -2.67 -12.29 3.27
N HIS A 243 -2.08 -11.60 2.31
CA HIS A 243 -1.45 -12.25 1.18
C HIS A 243 -0.14 -11.57 0.80
N TYR A 244 0.69 -12.28 0.05
CA TYR A 244 1.84 -11.70 -0.63
C TYR A 244 2.00 -12.39 -1.98
N GLY A 245 2.68 -11.72 -2.90
CA GLY A 245 3.09 -12.33 -4.16
C GLY A 245 4.44 -11.80 -4.61
N VAL A 246 5.28 -12.69 -5.15
CA VAL A 246 6.57 -12.35 -5.75
C VAL A 246 6.60 -12.85 -7.17
N ARG A 247 6.86 -11.93 -8.11
CA ARG A 247 6.75 -12.13 -9.57
C ARG A 247 5.33 -12.56 -9.98
N ARG A 248 5.02 -12.45 -11.27
CA ARG A 248 3.72 -12.82 -11.85
C ARG A 248 3.38 -14.31 -11.61
N GLY A 249 2.83 -14.65 -10.45
CA GLY A 249 2.21 -15.94 -10.13
C GLY A 249 3.11 -17.08 -9.65
N ILE A 250 4.41 -16.87 -9.43
CA ILE A 250 5.34 -17.99 -9.11
C ILE A 250 5.41 -18.27 -7.60
N MET A 251 5.34 -17.24 -6.76
CA MET A 251 5.36 -17.39 -5.31
C MET A 251 4.27 -16.52 -4.71
N LYS A 252 3.13 -17.11 -4.39
CA LYS A 252 2.00 -16.44 -3.72
C LYS A 252 1.65 -17.20 -2.45
N ALA A 253 1.30 -16.48 -1.41
CA ALA A 253 0.52 -17.04 -0.31
C ALA A 253 -0.58 -16.05 0.06
N ARG A 254 -1.62 -16.57 0.67
CA ARG A 254 -2.87 -15.92 1.00
C ARG A 254 -3.45 -16.74 2.12
N ARG A 255 -3.93 -16.05 3.13
CA ARG A 255 -4.50 -16.63 4.32
C ARG A 255 -5.66 -15.75 4.74
N ARG A 256 -6.79 -16.36 5.02
CA ARG A 256 -7.90 -15.67 5.67
C ARG A 256 -7.63 -15.56 7.17
N LEU A 257 -7.96 -14.39 7.71
CA LEU A 257 -8.05 -14.14 9.13
C LEU A 257 -9.48 -14.42 9.61
N THR A 258 -9.62 -14.80 10.87
CA THR A 258 -10.90 -15.09 11.52
C THR A 258 -11.17 -14.04 12.57
N ASP A 259 -12.41 -13.60 12.68
CA ASP A 259 -12.89 -12.80 13.80
C ASP A 259 -13.61 -13.76 14.77
N PRO A 260 -12.91 -14.29 15.80
CA PRO A 260 -13.48 -15.29 16.70
C PRO A 260 -14.45 -14.70 17.71
N GLU A 261 -14.32 -13.41 18.03
CA GLU A 261 -15.11 -12.73 19.06
C GLU A 261 -16.23 -11.86 18.45
N ASN A 262 -16.24 -11.72 17.12
CA ASN A 262 -17.15 -10.85 16.38
C ASN A 262 -17.08 -9.40 16.89
N ASP A 263 -15.84 -8.93 17.08
CA ASP A 263 -15.50 -7.61 17.62
C ASP A 263 -14.75 -6.73 16.59
N ASP A 264 -14.84 -7.09 15.31
CA ASP A 264 -14.12 -6.47 14.20
C ASP A 264 -12.59 -6.57 14.32
N VAL A 265 -12.10 -7.54 15.12
CA VAL A 265 -10.67 -7.87 15.22
C VAL A 265 -10.40 -9.23 14.60
N PHE A 266 -9.91 -9.19 13.37
CA PHE A 266 -9.53 -10.38 12.63
C PHE A 266 -8.13 -10.83 12.98
N GLU A 267 -7.96 -12.11 13.30
CA GLU A 267 -6.66 -12.69 13.62
C GLU A 267 -6.37 -14.01 12.91
N GLY A 268 -5.08 -14.34 12.81
CA GLY A 268 -4.66 -15.59 12.19
C GLY A 268 -3.15 -15.78 12.10
N LEU A 269 -2.75 -17.03 11.87
CA LEU A 269 -1.35 -17.41 11.71
C LEU A 269 -0.97 -17.38 10.23
N VAL A 270 0.08 -16.62 9.91
CA VAL A 270 0.60 -16.44 8.54
C VAL A 270 2.04 -16.90 8.49
N ARG A 271 2.32 -17.85 7.59
CA ARG A 271 3.68 -18.33 7.37
C ARG A 271 4.41 -17.44 6.37
N MET A 272 5.60 -16.98 6.76
CA MET A 272 6.51 -16.27 5.89
C MET A 272 7.34 -17.26 5.09
N HIS A 273 7.08 -17.34 3.78
CA HIS A 273 7.90 -18.19 2.91
C HIS A 273 9.17 -17.46 2.46
N GLY A 274 10.22 -18.22 2.17
CA GLY A 274 11.49 -17.66 1.72
C GLY A 274 11.47 -17.29 0.24
N HIS A 275 11.64 -16.00 -0.06
CA HIS A 275 11.63 -15.47 -1.45
C HIS A 275 12.98 -14.89 -1.91
N GLY A 276 14.07 -15.19 -1.18
CA GLY A 276 15.39 -14.63 -1.44
C GLY A 276 15.53 -13.16 -1.00
N SER A 277 16.59 -12.48 -1.43
CA SER A 277 16.96 -11.14 -0.92
C SER A 277 16.11 -9.98 -1.48
N HIS A 278 15.14 -10.26 -2.35
CA HIS A 278 14.28 -9.23 -2.94
C HIS A 278 13.28 -8.68 -1.92
N MET A 279 12.94 -7.40 -2.07
CA MET A 279 11.86 -6.80 -1.28
C MET A 279 10.53 -7.36 -1.80
N CYS A 280 9.72 -7.86 -0.88
CA CYS A 280 8.38 -8.40 -1.14
C CYS A 280 7.35 -7.51 -0.44
N ARG A 281 6.05 -7.70 -0.75
CA ARG A 281 4.97 -7.00 -0.06
C ARG A 281 3.99 -7.95 0.56
N THR A 282 3.63 -7.67 1.79
CA THR A 282 2.45 -8.24 2.43
C THR A 282 1.32 -7.26 2.27
N PHE A 283 0.18 -7.77 1.86
CA PHE A 283 -1.07 -7.06 1.71
C PHE A 283 -2.01 -7.55 2.81
N PHE A 284 -2.61 -6.60 3.52
CA PHE A 284 -3.68 -6.81 4.47
C PHE A 284 -4.93 -6.28 3.77
N ASP A 285 -5.76 -7.18 3.25
CA ASP A 285 -6.99 -6.83 2.56
C ASP A 285 -8.18 -6.95 3.50
N LEU A 286 -9.13 -6.05 3.32
CA LEU A 286 -10.47 -6.11 3.86
C LEU A 286 -11.46 -5.95 2.70
N ILE A 287 -12.39 -6.89 2.59
CA ILE A 287 -13.39 -6.93 1.53
C ILE A 287 -14.75 -7.15 2.16
N ASP A 288 -15.71 -6.30 1.84
CA ASP A 288 -17.10 -6.48 2.27
C ASP A 288 -17.69 -7.76 1.65
N MET A 289 -18.36 -8.59 2.45
CA MET A 289 -19.03 -9.80 1.97
C MET A 289 -20.11 -9.51 0.92
N ALA A 290 -20.73 -8.33 0.92
CA ALA A 290 -21.65 -7.91 -0.14
C ALA A 290 -20.97 -7.91 -1.52
N THR A 291 -19.67 -7.59 -1.58
CA THR A 291 -18.86 -7.69 -2.81
C THR A 291 -18.88 -9.11 -3.38
N ILE A 292 -18.93 -10.12 -2.52
CA ILE A 292 -18.87 -11.52 -2.93
C ILE A 292 -20.29 -12.03 -3.21
N PHE A 293 -21.22 -11.82 -2.28
CA PHE A 293 -22.50 -12.52 -2.26
C PHE A 293 -23.69 -11.76 -2.83
N ASP A 294 -23.62 -10.42 -2.92
CA ASP A 294 -24.63 -9.64 -3.62
C ASP A 294 -24.16 -9.37 -5.05
N LYS A 295 -24.87 -9.94 -6.04
CA LYS A 295 -24.54 -9.75 -7.46
C LYS A 295 -24.63 -8.30 -7.91
N GLY A 296 -25.50 -7.50 -7.30
CA GLY A 296 -25.73 -6.08 -7.63
C GLY A 296 -24.77 -5.12 -6.93
N ALA A 297 -24.14 -5.53 -5.82
CA ALA A 297 -23.22 -4.68 -5.08
C ALA A 297 -21.92 -4.43 -5.86
N PRO A 298 -21.36 -3.21 -5.84
CA PRO A 298 -20.04 -2.93 -6.39
C PRO A 298 -18.93 -3.62 -5.57
N VAL A 299 -17.68 -3.53 -6.04
CA VAL A 299 -16.53 -4.00 -5.28
C VAL A 299 -16.20 -2.99 -4.18
N ASN A 300 -16.40 -3.37 -2.92
CA ASN A 300 -16.05 -2.58 -1.73
C ASN A 300 -14.87 -3.26 -1.02
N SER A 301 -13.68 -2.65 -1.10
CA SER A 301 -12.47 -3.20 -0.50
C SER A 301 -11.45 -2.12 -0.17
N THR A 302 -10.70 -2.34 0.91
CA THR A 302 -9.54 -1.54 1.31
C THR A 302 -8.37 -2.46 1.61
N PHE A 303 -7.14 -1.97 1.43
CA PHE A 303 -5.95 -2.73 1.80
C PHE A 303 -4.79 -1.84 2.21
N TRP A 304 -3.93 -2.40 3.05
CA TRP A 304 -2.59 -1.88 3.33
C TRP A 304 -1.55 -2.80 2.72
N ALA A 305 -0.51 -2.23 2.08
CA ALA A 305 0.63 -2.98 1.60
C ALA A 305 1.93 -2.53 2.27
N LEU A 306 2.56 -3.45 3.00
CA LEU A 306 3.81 -3.26 3.72
C LEU A 306 4.95 -4.03 3.06
N PRO A 307 6.08 -3.38 2.75
CA PRO A 307 7.23 -4.10 2.25
C PRO A 307 7.96 -4.83 3.38
N TYR A 308 8.44 -6.04 3.07
CA TYR A 308 9.27 -6.84 3.97
C TYR A 308 10.37 -7.54 3.16
N ARG A 309 11.37 -8.09 3.85
CA ARG A 309 12.41 -8.90 3.22
C ARG A 309 12.62 -10.18 4.03
N VAL A 310 12.84 -11.29 3.32
CA VAL A 310 13.15 -12.58 3.94
C VAL A 310 14.57 -12.97 3.58
N ARG A 311 15.50 -12.87 4.53
CA ARG A 311 16.91 -13.23 4.27
C ARG A 311 17.18 -14.64 4.75
N ARG A 312 17.78 -15.47 3.87
CA ARG A 312 18.52 -16.65 4.33
C ARG A 312 19.81 -16.13 4.97
N HIS A 313 20.05 -16.52 6.22
CA HIS A 313 21.35 -16.30 6.85
C HIS A 313 22.43 -17.07 6.08
#